data_AF-A0A670J1L7-F1
#
_entry.id   AF-A0A670J1L7-F1
#
_cell.length_a   1.000
_cell.length_b   1.000
_cell.length_c   1.000
_cell.angle_alpha   90.00
_cell.angle_beta   90.00
_cell.angle_gamma   90.00
#
_symmetry.space_group_name_H-M   'P 1'
#
loop_
_entity.id
_entity.type
_entity.pdbx_description
1 polymer ?
#
loop_
_entity_poly.entity_id
_entity_poly.type
_entity_poly.pdbx_seq_one_letter_code
_entity_poly.pdbx_strand_id
1 'polypeptide(L)'
;MSFARVQPALQLGGFSIGLSIALRTNRVPFYVLSLSLSLSLSGFGSLVEQTVIPYISTTPAKLKNPCTVDHNCTSPFSYRNVLNFTSDGNLFNKLVGDQQISGNLDSPEGGFDAIMQVAVCGSELGWRNVTRLLVFSTDAGFHFAGDGKLGGIVLPNDGRCHLDNNMYTMSHYYDYPSIAHLVQKLNDNNIQIIFAVTQEFQPVYKLKNLIPKSAVGTLSSNSSNVIQLIIDAYNSLSSEVILENNKLPKEVTIEYKSFCKNGVNGTGDEGRKCSNISIGDEVTFCILESVCYCFTPSNQCQTIYLCTLYFAYRLALRLK
;
A
#
# COMPACT_ATOMS: atom_id res chain seq x y z
N MET A 1 -31.60 -8.96 -12.87
CA MET A 1 -31.23 -8.25 -11.63
C MET A 1 -30.24 -9.13 -10.88
N SER A 2 -29.01 -8.66 -10.72
CA SER A 2 -27.93 -9.35 -10.02
C SER A 2 -27.60 -8.57 -8.75
N PHE A 3 -27.53 -9.24 -7.59
CA PHE A 3 -27.22 -8.63 -6.29
C PHE A 3 -25.83 -9.08 -5.82
N ALA A 4 -25.00 -8.16 -5.34
CA ALA A 4 -23.67 -8.44 -4.78
C ALA A 4 -23.60 -8.01 -3.31
N ARG A 5 -23.03 -8.85 -2.44
CA ARG A 5 -22.89 -8.66 -0.98
C ARG A 5 -21.41 -8.66 -0.61
N VAL A 6 -20.94 -7.72 0.21
CA VAL A 6 -19.52 -7.59 0.63
C VAL A 6 -19.43 -7.28 2.12
N GLN A 7 -18.55 -7.95 2.87
CA GLN A 7 -18.21 -7.66 4.27
C GLN A 7 -16.72 -7.97 4.57
N PRO A 8 -16.02 -7.13 5.36
CA PRO A 8 -14.96 -7.63 6.25
C PRO A 8 -14.92 -6.96 7.65
N ALA A 9 -14.60 -7.74 8.69
CA ALA A 9 -14.32 -7.27 10.06
C ALA A 9 -12.80 -7.22 10.33
N LEU A 10 -12.33 -6.26 11.13
CA LEU A 10 -10.92 -6.07 11.51
C LEU A 10 -10.72 -6.43 13.00
N GLN A 11 -9.86 -7.39 13.33
CA GLN A 11 -9.51 -7.74 14.71
C GLN A 11 -7.97 -7.72 14.89
N LEU A 12 -7.43 -6.68 15.55
CA LEU A 12 -5.99 -6.41 15.70
C LEU A 12 -5.39 -6.87 17.06
N GLY A 13 -6.08 -7.75 17.81
CA GLY A 13 -5.81 -8.02 19.23
C GLY A 13 -4.40 -8.50 19.62
N GLY A 14 -3.62 -9.08 18.69
CA GLY A 14 -2.24 -9.53 18.94
C GLY A 14 -1.15 -8.53 18.52
N PHE A 15 -1.51 -7.47 17.79
CA PHE A 15 -0.58 -6.51 17.16
C PHE A 15 -0.14 -5.36 18.05
N SER A 16 -0.82 -5.19 19.20
CA SER A 16 -0.75 -3.98 20.01
C SER A 16 0.61 -3.74 20.67
N ILE A 17 1.38 -4.81 20.94
CA ILE A 17 2.62 -4.71 21.73
C ILE A 17 3.85 -4.47 20.85
N GLY A 18 4.05 -5.23 19.76
CA GLY A 18 5.25 -5.12 18.92
C GLY A 18 5.29 -3.87 18.08
N LEU A 19 4.15 -3.42 17.56
CA LEU A 19 4.11 -2.17 16.81
C LEU A 19 4.39 -0.97 17.73
N SER A 20 3.94 -1.03 18.98
CA SER A 20 4.36 -0.07 20.01
C SER A 20 5.85 -0.21 20.34
N ILE A 21 6.43 -1.42 20.42
CA ILE A 21 7.86 -1.62 20.73
C ILE A 21 8.77 -1.11 19.59
N ALA A 22 8.43 -1.41 18.34
CA ALA A 22 9.10 -0.95 17.12
C ALA A 22 9.32 0.57 17.06
N LEU A 23 8.32 1.27 17.58
CA LEU A 23 8.07 2.68 17.37
C LEU A 23 8.24 3.50 18.67
N ARG A 24 8.25 2.85 19.85
CA ARG A 24 8.57 3.45 21.17
C ARG A 24 10.06 3.67 21.39
N THR A 25 10.93 3.02 20.63
CA THR A 25 12.34 3.38 20.67
C THR A 25 12.49 4.65 19.83
N ASN A 26 12.90 5.77 20.43
CA ASN A 26 13.33 7.03 19.78
C ASN A 26 14.54 6.80 18.82
N ARG A 27 14.47 5.80 17.95
CA ARG A 27 15.63 5.13 17.41
C ARG A 27 15.49 4.68 15.96
N VAL A 28 14.33 4.58 15.32
CA VAL A 28 14.29 4.39 13.85
C VAL A 28 13.00 4.96 13.27
N PRO A 29 13.04 5.93 12.33
CA PRO A 29 11.83 6.51 11.77
C PRO A 29 11.24 5.76 10.58
N PHE A 30 12.01 4.88 9.91
CA PHE A 30 11.66 4.38 8.58
C PHE A 30 11.29 2.91 8.55
N TYR A 31 9.99 2.64 8.44
CA TYR A 31 9.47 1.27 8.41
C TYR A 31 8.34 1.09 7.42
N VAL A 32 8.25 -0.14 6.93
CA VAL A 32 7.13 -0.62 6.12
C VAL A 32 6.46 -1.76 6.85
N LEU A 33 5.28 -1.49 7.40
CA LEU A 33 4.43 -2.52 7.98
C LEU A 33 3.40 -2.92 6.93
N SER A 34 3.27 -4.22 6.66
CA SER A 34 2.25 -4.72 5.74
C SER A 34 1.23 -5.55 6.50
N LEU A 35 -0.06 -5.40 6.17
CA LEU A 35 -1.18 -6.09 6.83
C LEU A 35 -2.11 -6.77 5.81
N SER A 36 -2.43 -8.05 6.07
CA SER A 36 -3.41 -8.84 5.33
C SER A 36 -4.62 -9.15 6.22
N LEU A 37 -5.68 -8.38 6.05
CA LEU A 37 -6.70 -8.17 7.10
C LEU A 37 -7.70 -9.30 7.30
N SER A 38 -8.00 -10.09 6.27
CA SER A 38 -9.04 -11.14 6.38
C SER A 38 -8.70 -12.26 7.36
N LEU A 39 -7.41 -12.42 7.71
CA LEU A 39 -6.95 -13.42 8.70
C LEU A 39 -5.87 -12.82 9.62
N SER A 40 -5.87 -11.49 9.81
CA SER A 40 -4.96 -10.77 10.72
C SER A 40 -3.49 -11.18 10.59
N LEU A 41 -2.95 -11.26 9.36
CA LEU A 41 -1.51 -11.46 9.17
C LEU A 41 -0.78 -10.13 9.06
N SER A 42 0.43 -10.08 9.60
CA SER A 42 1.37 -8.96 9.42
C SER A 42 2.67 -9.41 8.80
N GLY A 43 3.25 -8.56 7.98
CA GLY A 43 4.67 -8.58 7.64
C GLY A 43 5.35 -7.29 8.07
N PHE A 44 6.67 -7.31 8.16
CA PHE A 44 7.48 -6.15 8.54
C PHE A 44 8.71 -6.05 7.64
N GLY A 45 9.00 -4.83 7.20
CA GLY A 45 10.24 -4.49 6.51
C GLY A 45 10.80 -3.17 7.01
N SER A 46 12.10 -3.01 6.85
CA SER A 46 12.84 -1.78 7.16
C SER A 46 13.51 -1.25 5.89
N LEU A 47 13.80 0.04 5.90
CA LEU A 47 14.47 0.72 4.79
C LEU A 47 15.37 1.84 5.32
N VAL A 48 16.30 2.27 4.48
CA VAL A 48 17.07 3.49 4.68
C VAL A 48 17.17 4.17 3.32
N GLU A 49 18.16 3.78 2.51
CA GLU A 49 18.54 4.52 1.32
C GLU A 49 19.33 3.67 0.33
N GLN A 50 19.41 4.10 -0.94
CA GLN A 50 20.35 3.57 -1.91
C GLN A 50 21.78 3.67 -1.40
N THR A 51 22.51 2.55 -1.49
CA THR A 51 23.83 2.41 -0.86
C THR A 51 24.96 2.90 -1.77
N VAL A 52 24.78 4.09 -2.35
CA VAL A 52 25.75 4.76 -3.23
C VAL A 52 25.92 6.23 -2.83
N ILE A 53 27.01 6.84 -3.26
CA ILE A 53 27.20 8.30 -3.15
C ILE A 53 26.25 9.00 -4.14
N PRO A 54 25.64 10.16 -3.84
CA PRO A 54 25.83 11.02 -2.66
C PRO A 54 24.93 10.73 -1.45
N TYR A 55 24.02 9.76 -1.54
CA TYR A 55 23.02 9.50 -0.49
C TYR A 55 23.64 8.93 0.79
N ILE A 56 24.74 8.17 0.68
CA ILE A 56 25.50 7.66 1.83
C ILE A 56 26.97 8.07 1.80
N SER A 57 27.60 8.08 2.97
CA SER A 57 29.06 8.18 3.06
C SER A 57 29.70 6.84 2.76
N THR A 58 30.57 6.81 1.75
CA THR A 58 31.28 5.60 1.31
C THR A 58 32.65 5.41 1.97
N THR A 59 32.98 6.21 3.00
CA THR A 59 34.21 5.97 3.78
C THR A 59 34.09 4.64 4.54
N PRO A 60 35.17 3.84 4.65
CA PRO A 60 35.09 2.51 5.29
C PRO A 60 34.55 2.54 6.73
N ALA A 61 34.80 3.62 7.47
CA ALA A 61 34.25 3.80 8.82
C ALA A 61 32.73 4.02 8.79
N LYS A 62 32.23 4.86 7.87
CA LYS A 62 30.80 5.19 7.76
C LYS A 62 29.97 4.08 7.11
N LEU A 63 30.56 3.27 6.24
CA LEU A 63 29.91 2.05 5.75
C LEU A 63 29.66 1.03 6.86
N LYS A 64 30.51 0.99 7.89
CA LYS A 64 30.31 0.11 9.06
C LYS A 64 29.36 0.71 10.09
N ASN A 65 29.47 2.02 10.35
CA ASN A 65 28.59 2.75 11.25
C ASN A 65 28.30 4.15 10.65
N PRO A 66 27.12 4.35 10.03
CA PRO A 66 26.79 5.65 9.43
C PRO A 66 26.57 6.76 10.46
N CYS A 67 26.24 6.39 11.70
CA CYS A 67 25.95 7.33 12.78
C CYS A 67 27.21 7.95 13.41
N THR A 68 27.01 8.76 14.46
CA THR A 68 28.10 9.27 15.30
C THR A 68 28.76 8.14 16.09
N VAL A 69 29.97 8.39 16.61
CA VAL A 69 30.75 7.37 17.34
C VAL A 69 30.01 6.86 18.58
N ASP A 70 29.16 7.69 19.20
CA ASP A 70 28.39 7.37 20.39
C ASP A 70 27.11 6.56 20.10
N HIS A 71 26.78 6.35 18.82
CA HIS A 71 25.62 5.58 18.38
C HIS A 71 26.06 4.39 17.53
N ASN A 72 25.82 3.18 18.06
CA ASN A 72 26.09 1.95 17.33
C ASN A 72 24.95 1.66 16.34
N CYS A 73 25.17 1.97 15.07
CA CYS A 73 24.23 1.74 13.99
C CYS A 73 24.71 0.63 13.05
N THR A 74 23.76 -0.06 12.43
CA THR A 74 24.04 -1.00 11.35
C THR A 74 24.37 -0.27 10.05
N SER A 75 25.11 -0.93 9.16
CA SER A 75 25.43 -0.42 7.82
C SER A 75 24.18 0.05 7.06
N PRO A 76 24.29 1.08 6.21
CA PRO A 76 23.18 1.51 5.36
C PRO A 76 22.72 0.39 4.44
N PHE A 77 21.42 0.34 4.17
CA PHE A 77 20.79 -0.60 3.26
C PHE A 77 19.54 0.03 2.63
N SER A 78 19.15 -0.42 1.45
CA SER A 78 17.97 0.14 0.79
C SER A 78 16.66 -0.40 1.38
N TYR A 79 16.37 -1.69 1.19
CA TYR A 79 15.20 -2.33 1.77
C TYR A 79 15.54 -3.74 2.27
N ARG A 80 14.99 -4.09 3.43
CA ARG A 80 15.02 -5.42 4.02
C ARG A 80 13.62 -5.87 4.38
N ASN A 81 13.23 -7.01 3.86
CA ASN A 81 12.09 -7.75 4.36
C ASN A 81 12.48 -8.51 5.64
N VAL A 82 11.99 -8.09 6.79
CA VAL A 82 12.38 -8.67 8.09
C VAL A 82 11.48 -9.84 8.45
N LEU A 83 10.19 -9.75 8.11
CA LEU A 83 9.19 -10.74 8.47
C LEU A 83 8.14 -10.85 7.36
N ASN A 84 8.03 -12.04 6.78
CA ASN A 84 6.92 -12.42 5.91
C ASN A 84 5.58 -12.42 6.67
N PHE A 85 4.47 -12.40 5.92
CA PHE A 85 3.14 -12.43 6.53
C PHE A 85 2.96 -13.64 7.47
N THR A 86 2.71 -13.35 8.74
CA THR A 86 2.46 -14.34 9.79
C THR A 86 1.32 -13.91 10.70
N SER A 87 0.66 -14.89 11.34
CA SER A 87 -0.32 -14.65 12.42
C SER A 87 0.35 -14.62 13.80
N ASP A 88 1.65 -14.92 13.88
CA ASP A 88 2.41 -14.94 15.13
C ASP A 88 2.84 -13.53 15.54
N GLY A 89 2.03 -12.91 16.40
CA GLY A 89 2.33 -11.60 16.96
C GLY A 89 3.58 -11.59 17.86
N ASN A 90 3.94 -12.70 18.50
CA ASN A 90 5.15 -12.74 19.33
C ASN A 90 6.41 -12.74 18.46
N LEU A 91 6.39 -13.46 17.34
CA LEU A 91 7.45 -13.41 16.35
C LEU A 91 7.62 -12.00 15.77
N PHE A 92 6.52 -11.31 15.47
CA PHE A 92 6.53 -9.91 15.08
C PHE A 92 7.22 -9.05 16.14
N ASN A 93 6.77 -9.10 17.40
CA ASN A 93 7.32 -8.30 18.49
C ASN A 93 8.83 -8.53 18.66
N LYS A 94 9.26 -9.79 18.59
CA LYS A 94 10.66 -10.19 18.72
C LYS A 94 11.50 -9.64 17.58
N LEU A 95 11.16 -9.97 16.33
CA LEU A 95 11.98 -9.59 15.17
C LEU A 95 12.07 -8.09 14.99
N VAL A 96 10.99 -7.38 15.33
CA VAL A 96 10.99 -5.92 15.27
C VAL A 96 11.83 -5.31 16.40
N GLY A 97 11.75 -5.86 17.62
CA GLY A 97 12.58 -5.45 18.74
C GLY A 97 14.08 -5.73 18.55
N ASP A 98 14.42 -6.72 17.72
CA ASP A 98 15.80 -7.08 17.37
C ASP A 98 16.40 -6.17 16.27
N GLN A 99 15.62 -5.25 15.67
CA GLN A 99 16.14 -4.36 14.64
C GLN A 99 17.07 -3.30 15.21
N GLN A 100 18.14 -3.03 14.44
CA GLN A 100 19.09 -1.95 14.73
C GLN A 100 18.89 -0.80 13.76
N ILE A 101 19.13 0.38 14.29
CA ILE A 101 19.03 1.65 13.58
C ILE A 101 20.17 1.78 12.57
N SER A 102 19.93 2.50 11.49
CA SER A 102 20.93 2.83 10.48
C SER A 102 20.89 4.34 10.19
N GLY A 103 21.56 4.79 9.13
CA GLY A 103 21.52 6.18 8.69
C GLY A 103 22.21 6.40 7.35
N ASN A 104 21.93 7.54 6.75
CA ASN A 104 22.43 8.04 5.47
C ASN A 104 22.87 9.53 5.63
N LEU A 105 23.10 10.25 4.54
CA LEU A 105 23.63 11.62 4.56
C LEU A 105 22.56 12.69 4.33
N ASP A 106 21.71 12.50 3.34
CA ASP A 106 20.67 13.45 2.95
C ASP A 106 19.35 13.21 3.69
N SER A 107 18.42 14.15 3.53
CA SER A 107 17.18 14.15 4.29
C SER A 107 16.04 13.35 3.67
N PRO A 108 15.78 13.38 2.34
CA PRO A 108 14.82 12.46 1.74
C PRO A 108 15.34 11.03 1.80
N GLU A 109 14.43 10.06 1.88
CA GLU A 109 14.80 8.64 2.04
C GLU A 109 14.34 7.79 0.85
N GLY A 110 14.94 6.61 0.70
CA GLY A 110 14.72 5.67 -0.40
C GLY A 110 13.44 4.84 -0.28
N GLY A 111 12.43 5.35 0.44
CA GLY A 111 11.24 4.60 0.80
C GLY A 111 10.41 4.12 -0.39
N PHE A 112 10.50 4.81 -1.53
CA PHE A 112 9.80 4.44 -2.76
C PHE A 112 10.32 3.14 -3.37
N ASP A 113 11.62 2.83 -3.25
CA ASP A 113 12.16 1.52 -3.64
C ASP A 113 11.55 0.40 -2.79
N ALA A 114 11.43 0.61 -1.48
CA ALA A 114 10.81 -0.35 -0.57
C ALA A 114 9.33 -0.59 -0.90
N ILE A 115 8.55 0.48 -1.15
CA ILE A 115 7.14 0.35 -1.55
C ILE A 115 7.02 -0.45 -2.85
N MET A 116 7.90 -0.21 -3.83
CA MET A 116 7.91 -0.96 -5.08
C MET A 116 8.16 -2.45 -4.82
N GLN A 117 9.22 -2.79 -4.08
CA GLN A 117 9.54 -4.18 -3.75
C GLN A 117 8.40 -4.86 -3.00
N VAL A 118 7.79 -4.19 -2.02
CA VAL A 118 6.63 -4.73 -1.30
C VAL A 118 5.43 -4.96 -2.21
N ALA A 119 5.24 -4.12 -3.22
CA ALA A 119 4.14 -4.26 -4.16
C ALA A 119 4.32 -5.44 -5.12
N VAL A 120 5.54 -5.69 -5.60
CA VAL A 120 5.81 -6.64 -6.68
C VAL A 120 6.36 -7.99 -6.21
N CYS A 121 6.88 -8.09 -4.99
CA CYS A 121 7.37 -9.34 -4.38
C CYS A 121 6.25 -10.15 -3.69
N GLY A 122 5.07 -10.19 -4.33
CA GLY A 122 3.84 -10.82 -3.86
C GLY A 122 4.01 -12.17 -3.17
N SER A 123 4.63 -13.11 -3.90
CA SER A 123 4.84 -14.50 -3.49
C SER A 123 5.87 -14.64 -2.38
N GLU A 124 6.91 -13.81 -2.37
CA GLU A 124 7.99 -13.90 -1.38
C GLU A 124 7.54 -13.40 -0.01
N LEU A 125 6.79 -12.29 0.01
CA LEU A 125 6.23 -11.71 1.23
C LEU A 125 5.07 -12.53 1.77
N GLY A 126 4.28 -13.16 0.89
CA GLY A 126 3.10 -13.96 1.22
C GLY A 126 1.77 -13.19 1.10
N TRP A 127 1.68 -12.22 0.19
CA TRP A 127 0.44 -11.48 -0.03
C TRP A 127 -0.70 -12.39 -0.49
N ARG A 128 -1.78 -12.45 0.29
CA ARG A 128 -2.99 -13.20 -0.09
C ARG A 128 -3.94 -12.37 -0.94
N ASN A 129 -4.89 -13.03 -1.60
CA ASN A 129 -5.91 -12.39 -2.43
C ASN A 129 -7.08 -11.83 -1.60
N VAL A 130 -6.77 -10.91 -0.70
CA VAL A 130 -7.70 -10.28 0.28
C VAL A 130 -7.35 -8.81 0.38
N THR A 131 -7.99 -8.03 1.27
CA THR A 131 -7.59 -6.64 1.49
C THR A 131 -6.11 -6.55 1.93
N ARG A 132 -5.32 -5.80 1.16
CA ARG A 132 -3.88 -5.58 1.37
C ARG A 132 -3.67 -4.14 1.81
N LEU A 133 -3.22 -3.94 3.05
CA LEU A 133 -2.83 -2.63 3.56
C LEU A 133 -1.32 -2.56 3.69
N LEU A 134 -0.74 -1.49 3.17
CA LEU A 134 0.66 -1.14 3.32
C LEU A 134 0.75 0.11 4.17
N VAL A 135 1.31 0.02 5.37
CA VAL A 135 1.57 1.15 6.25
C VAL A 135 3.03 1.58 6.05
N PHE A 136 3.21 2.75 5.47
CA PHE A 136 4.51 3.38 5.27
C PHE A 136 4.72 4.43 6.36
N SER A 137 5.73 4.23 7.21
CA SER A 137 6.07 5.08 8.34
C SER A 137 7.38 5.80 8.09
N THR A 138 7.39 7.12 8.24
CA THR A 138 8.57 7.97 8.04
C THR A 138 8.41 9.31 8.74
N ASP A 139 9.52 9.94 9.12
CA ASP A 139 9.57 11.32 9.58
C ASP A 139 10.28 12.25 8.59
N ALA A 140 10.46 11.82 7.33
CA ALA A 140 11.22 12.53 6.31
C ALA A 140 10.53 12.51 4.93
N GLY A 141 11.14 13.22 3.97
CA GLY A 141 10.72 13.22 2.57
C GLY A 141 11.00 11.89 1.87
N PHE A 142 10.78 11.84 0.56
CA PHE A 142 11.07 10.66 -0.26
C PHE A 142 11.84 11.04 -1.52
N HIS A 143 12.75 10.16 -1.94
CA HIS A 143 13.32 10.19 -3.28
C HIS A 143 12.38 9.61 -4.32
N PHE A 144 12.48 10.09 -5.55
CA PHE A 144 11.69 9.62 -6.69
C PHE A 144 12.50 9.67 -8.00
N ALA A 145 11.96 9.04 -9.05
CA ALA A 145 12.63 8.95 -10.35
C ALA A 145 13.20 10.29 -10.83
N GLY A 146 14.49 10.27 -11.20
CA GLY A 146 15.29 11.44 -11.53
C GLY A 146 16.39 11.70 -10.50
N ASP A 147 16.15 11.42 -9.22
CA ASP A 147 17.12 11.65 -8.14
C ASP A 147 18.32 10.73 -8.26
N GLY A 148 18.14 9.48 -8.72
CA GLY A 148 19.20 8.48 -8.96
C GLY A 148 20.32 8.98 -9.86
N LYS A 149 20.03 9.98 -10.73
CA LYS A 149 21.01 10.58 -11.63
C LYS A 149 22.21 11.16 -10.88
N LEU A 150 22.02 11.66 -9.66
CA LEU A 150 23.12 12.17 -8.82
C LEU A 150 24.11 11.07 -8.42
N GLY A 151 23.64 9.85 -8.19
CA GLY A 151 24.46 8.67 -7.93
C GLY A 151 24.88 7.90 -9.18
N GLY A 152 24.65 8.44 -10.37
CA GLY A 152 24.96 7.78 -11.64
C GLY A 152 23.96 6.68 -12.04
N ILE A 153 22.82 6.60 -11.37
CA ILE A 153 21.77 5.62 -11.61
C ILE A 153 20.75 6.22 -12.55
N VAL A 154 20.78 5.78 -13.81
CA VAL A 154 19.99 6.37 -14.91
C VAL A 154 18.97 5.42 -15.51
N LEU A 155 19.01 4.15 -15.11
CA LEU A 155 18.05 3.15 -15.58
C LEU A 155 16.77 3.29 -14.76
N PRO A 156 15.61 3.53 -15.40
CA PRO A 156 14.34 3.59 -14.69
C PRO A 156 14.06 2.30 -13.93
N ASN A 157 13.38 2.41 -12.79
CA ASN A 157 12.85 1.26 -12.06
C ASN A 157 12.05 0.33 -12.98
N ASP A 158 12.35 -0.96 -12.99
CA ASP A 158 11.73 -1.94 -13.88
C ASP A 158 10.40 -2.52 -13.33
N GLY A 159 10.05 -2.18 -12.09
CA GLY A 159 8.85 -2.63 -11.42
C GLY A 159 8.78 -4.15 -11.24
N ARG A 160 9.93 -4.79 -10.97
CA ARG A 160 10.07 -6.23 -10.69
C ARG A 160 10.66 -6.48 -9.29
N CYS A 161 10.48 -7.72 -8.84
CA CYS A 161 11.03 -8.16 -7.56
C CYS A 161 12.52 -8.48 -7.72
N HIS A 162 13.33 -7.92 -6.85
CA HIS A 162 14.80 -8.10 -6.80
C HIS A 162 15.27 -8.32 -5.36
N LEU A 163 14.48 -9.06 -4.58
CA LEU A 163 14.89 -9.51 -3.27
C LEU A 163 15.78 -10.74 -3.41
N ASP A 164 16.94 -10.72 -2.77
CA ASP A 164 17.77 -11.89 -2.55
C ASP A 164 18.10 -11.95 -1.06
N ASN A 165 17.88 -13.12 -0.45
CA ASN A 165 17.99 -13.31 1.00
C ASN A 165 17.26 -12.21 1.80
N ASN A 166 16.04 -11.86 1.37
CA ASN A 166 15.20 -10.80 1.92
C ASN A 166 15.74 -9.36 1.82
N MET A 167 16.81 -9.13 1.06
CA MET A 167 17.40 -7.80 0.84
C MET A 167 17.16 -7.35 -0.60
N TYR A 168 16.79 -6.08 -0.79
CA TYR A 168 16.76 -5.50 -2.14
C TYR A 168 18.20 -5.26 -2.63
N THR A 169 18.56 -5.92 -3.74
CA THR A 169 19.95 -5.95 -4.24
C THR A 169 20.23 -4.98 -5.38
N MET A 170 19.21 -4.44 -6.02
CA MET A 170 19.34 -3.64 -7.25
C MET A 170 19.18 -2.13 -7.04
N SER A 171 19.25 -1.66 -5.79
CA SER A 171 19.15 -0.24 -5.43
C SER A 171 20.24 0.65 -6.03
N HIS A 172 21.40 0.07 -6.37
CA HIS A 172 22.51 0.77 -7.01
C HIS A 172 22.43 0.73 -8.55
N TYR A 173 21.42 0.06 -9.11
CA TYR A 173 21.31 -0.20 -10.54
C TYR A 173 20.07 0.45 -11.16
N TYR A 174 18.93 0.40 -10.46
CA TYR A 174 17.69 1.04 -10.87
C TYR A 174 17.43 2.31 -10.08
N ASP A 175 16.99 3.35 -10.77
CA ASP A 175 16.55 4.60 -10.18
C ASP A 175 15.31 4.37 -9.32
N TYR A 176 15.02 5.30 -8.41
CA TYR A 176 13.80 5.28 -7.62
C TYR A 176 12.58 5.25 -8.55
N PRO A 177 11.47 4.62 -8.15
CA PRO A 177 10.26 4.64 -8.97
C PRO A 177 9.63 6.03 -8.96
N SER A 178 8.94 6.37 -10.06
CA SER A 178 8.11 7.58 -10.10
C SER A 178 6.79 7.33 -9.35
N ILE A 179 6.12 8.41 -8.93
CA ILE A 179 4.79 8.31 -8.29
C ILE A 179 3.83 7.56 -9.21
N ALA A 180 3.81 7.88 -10.51
CA ALA A 180 2.94 7.21 -11.48
C ALA A 180 3.23 5.70 -11.58
N HIS A 181 4.50 5.30 -11.52
CA HIS A 181 4.88 3.89 -11.55
C HIS A 181 4.45 3.16 -10.27
N LEU A 182 4.57 3.79 -9.10
CA LEU A 182 4.03 3.27 -7.85
C LEU A 182 2.51 3.12 -7.89
N VAL A 183 1.78 4.13 -8.40
CA VAL A 183 0.32 4.08 -8.55
C VAL A 183 -0.09 2.89 -9.40
N GLN A 184 0.59 2.66 -10.53
CA GLN A 184 0.35 1.51 -11.38
C GLN A 184 0.53 0.20 -10.61
N LYS A 185 1.69 0.01 -9.95
CA LYS A 185 2.02 -1.27 -9.30
C LYS A 185 1.21 -1.54 -8.03
N LEU A 186 0.87 -0.51 -7.26
CA LEU A 186 -0.05 -0.62 -6.13
C LEU A 186 -1.45 -1.02 -6.60
N ASN A 187 -1.94 -0.45 -7.71
CA ASN A 187 -3.24 -0.80 -8.28
C ASN A 187 -3.25 -2.22 -8.86
N ASP A 188 -2.25 -2.58 -9.67
CA ASP A 188 -2.12 -3.93 -10.26
C ASP A 188 -2.10 -5.02 -9.18
N ASN A 189 -1.52 -4.71 -8.01
CA ASN A 189 -1.41 -5.62 -6.88
C ASN A 189 -2.49 -5.40 -5.79
N ASN A 190 -3.50 -4.56 -6.03
CA ASN A 190 -4.58 -4.26 -5.08
C ASN A 190 -4.12 -3.88 -3.66
N ILE A 191 -3.04 -3.09 -3.57
CA ILE A 191 -2.48 -2.61 -2.30
C ILE A 191 -3.02 -1.21 -2.03
N GLN A 192 -3.56 -1.01 -0.84
CA GLN A 192 -3.94 0.30 -0.32
C GLN A 192 -2.84 0.77 0.63
N ILE A 193 -2.37 2.01 0.47
CA ILE A 193 -1.23 2.53 1.23
C ILE A 193 -1.67 3.55 2.26
N ILE A 194 -1.13 3.47 3.47
CA ILE A 194 -1.34 4.40 4.58
C ILE A 194 0.01 5.05 4.85
N PHE A 195 0.10 6.35 4.61
CA PHE A 195 1.26 7.15 4.97
C PHE A 195 1.11 7.63 6.42
N ALA A 196 1.85 7.02 7.33
CA ALA A 196 1.95 7.42 8.72
C ALA A 196 3.18 8.33 8.89
N VAL A 197 2.99 9.65 8.84
CA VAL A 197 4.10 10.60 8.76
C VAL A 197 4.03 11.65 9.85
N THR A 198 5.17 12.19 10.26
CA THR A 198 5.22 13.29 11.24
C THR A 198 4.51 14.53 10.70
N GLN A 199 4.08 15.40 11.63
CA GLN A 199 3.28 16.58 11.31
C GLN A 199 3.97 17.53 10.31
N GLU A 200 5.29 17.58 10.31
CA GLU A 200 6.08 18.40 9.40
C GLU A 200 5.94 17.95 7.93
N PHE A 201 5.91 16.65 7.69
CA PHE A 201 5.87 16.07 6.34
C PHE A 201 4.46 15.79 5.81
N GLN A 202 3.43 15.96 6.64
CA GLN A 202 2.01 15.85 6.23
C GLN A 202 1.68 16.53 4.89
N PRO A 203 2.09 17.79 4.61
CA PRO A 203 1.80 18.44 3.34
C PRO A 203 2.41 17.72 2.12
N VAL A 204 3.58 17.12 2.28
CA VAL A 204 4.31 16.41 1.21
C VAL A 204 3.63 15.08 0.88
N TYR A 205 3.12 14.38 1.89
CA TYR A 205 2.47 13.07 1.72
C TYR A 205 0.97 13.12 1.43
N LYS A 206 0.36 14.32 1.32
CA LYS A 206 -1.02 14.51 0.83
C LYS A 206 -1.16 14.21 -0.67
N LEU A 207 -0.71 13.03 -1.07
CA LEU A 207 -0.69 12.48 -2.42
C LEU A 207 -2.01 11.77 -2.78
N LYS A 208 -3.09 11.97 -2.01
CA LYS A 208 -4.40 11.32 -2.24
C LYS A 208 -4.91 11.52 -3.67
N ASN A 209 -4.66 12.69 -4.25
CA ASN A 209 -5.07 12.99 -5.64
C ASN A 209 -4.25 12.22 -6.69
N LEU A 210 -3.05 11.77 -6.33
CA LEU A 210 -2.16 11.00 -7.23
C LEU A 210 -2.29 9.50 -6.98
N ILE A 211 -2.52 9.07 -5.73
CA ILE A 211 -2.63 7.67 -5.31
C ILE A 211 -4.06 7.44 -4.78
N PRO A 212 -5.00 6.96 -5.62
CA PRO A 212 -6.43 6.89 -5.29
C PRO A 212 -6.75 6.02 -4.07
N LYS A 213 -5.94 4.99 -3.80
CA LYS A 213 -6.09 4.05 -2.67
C LYS A 213 -5.17 4.37 -1.51
N SER A 214 -5.04 5.66 -1.17
CA SER A 214 -4.16 6.11 -0.09
C SER A 214 -4.85 6.92 1.00
N ALA A 215 -4.33 6.78 2.21
CA ALA A 215 -4.67 7.60 3.36
C ALA A 215 -3.40 8.18 3.99
N VAL A 216 -3.53 9.31 4.67
CA VAL A 216 -2.43 9.97 5.38
C VAL A 216 -2.85 10.21 6.82
N GLY A 217 -2.00 9.84 7.77
CA GLY A 217 -2.22 10.08 9.19
C GLY A 217 -1.00 10.73 9.82
N THR A 218 -1.24 11.60 10.81
CA THR A 218 -0.15 12.22 11.58
C THR A 218 0.37 11.22 12.62
N LEU A 219 1.62 10.82 12.47
CA LEU A 219 2.36 10.02 13.43
C LEU A 219 2.92 10.92 14.53
N SER A 220 2.76 10.52 15.79
CA SER A 220 3.43 11.19 16.90
C SER A 220 4.94 10.95 16.85
N SER A 221 5.74 11.81 17.47
CA SER A 221 7.21 11.69 17.45
C SER A 221 7.74 10.39 18.07
N ASN A 222 6.99 9.80 19.00
CA ASN A 222 7.26 8.48 19.58
C ASN A 222 6.35 7.38 19.01
N SER A 223 5.62 7.72 17.95
CA SER A 223 4.78 6.81 17.17
C SER A 223 3.76 6.00 17.99
N SER A 224 3.41 6.51 19.17
CA SER A 224 2.49 5.90 20.13
C SER A 224 1.06 5.78 19.62
N ASN A 225 0.67 6.60 18.64
CA ASN A 225 -0.68 6.64 18.07
C ASN A 225 -0.84 5.79 16.79
N VAL A 226 0.21 5.08 16.36
CA VAL A 226 0.23 4.34 15.08
C VAL A 226 -0.93 3.35 14.92
N ILE A 227 -1.34 2.68 16.00
CA ILE A 227 -2.43 1.69 15.95
C ILE A 227 -3.76 2.40 15.62
N GLN A 228 -4.04 3.48 16.33
CA GLN A 228 -5.25 4.26 16.10
C GLN A 228 -5.24 4.88 14.70
N LEU A 229 -4.08 5.37 14.25
CA LEU A 229 -3.88 5.88 12.91
C LEU A 229 -4.23 4.84 11.84
N ILE A 230 -3.76 3.59 11.99
CA ILE A 230 -4.08 2.50 11.07
C ILE A 230 -5.58 2.20 11.07
N ILE A 231 -6.21 2.17 12.25
CA ILE A 231 -7.66 1.95 12.37
C ILE A 231 -8.43 3.05 11.66
N ASP A 232 -8.10 4.31 11.91
CA ASP A 232 -8.78 5.47 11.33
C ASP A 232 -8.58 5.52 9.80
N ALA A 233 -7.36 5.25 9.33
CA ALA A 233 -7.04 5.19 7.91
C ALA A 233 -7.76 4.03 7.21
N TYR A 234 -7.82 2.85 7.83
CA TYR A 234 -8.58 1.73 7.30
C TYR A 234 -10.08 2.02 7.24
N ASN A 235 -10.65 2.61 8.30
CA ASN A 235 -12.05 3.03 8.31
C ASN A 235 -12.32 4.06 7.20
N SER A 236 -11.43 5.03 7.01
CA SER A 236 -11.51 6.00 5.92
C SER A 236 -11.50 5.33 4.54
N LEU A 237 -10.57 4.40 4.30
CA LEU A 237 -10.44 3.66 3.04
C LEU A 237 -11.61 2.71 2.76
N SER A 238 -12.20 2.13 3.81
CA SER A 238 -13.35 1.20 3.70
C SER A 238 -14.70 1.89 3.78
N SER A 239 -14.73 3.20 4.08
CA SER A 239 -15.98 3.97 4.21
C SER A 239 -16.67 4.28 2.89
N GLU A 240 -16.00 4.03 1.77
CA GLU A 240 -16.54 4.26 0.44
C GLU A 240 -16.41 3.00 -0.43
N VAL A 241 -17.53 2.59 -1.01
CA VAL A 241 -17.59 1.52 -2.01
C VAL A 241 -17.95 2.16 -3.33
N ILE A 242 -17.08 1.99 -4.33
CA ILE A 242 -17.30 2.46 -5.70
C ILE A 242 -17.31 1.25 -6.63
N LEU A 243 -18.28 1.16 -7.53
CA LEU A 243 -18.37 0.13 -8.56
C LEU A 243 -17.79 0.61 -9.89
N GLU A 244 -16.87 -0.18 -10.42
CA GLU A 244 -16.33 -0.03 -11.76
C GLU A 244 -16.63 -1.27 -12.61
N ASN A 245 -16.62 -1.07 -13.92
CA ASN A 245 -16.76 -2.12 -14.91
C ASN A 245 -15.59 -2.08 -15.88
N ASN A 246 -15.22 -3.24 -16.43
CA ASN A 246 -14.31 -3.28 -17.57
C ASN A 246 -14.92 -2.55 -18.79
N LYS A 247 -14.08 -2.25 -19.78
CA LYS A 247 -14.50 -1.61 -21.04
C LYS A 247 -15.70 -2.35 -21.62
N LEU A 248 -16.79 -1.62 -21.82
CA LEU A 248 -18.03 -2.19 -22.34
C LEU A 248 -17.96 -2.36 -23.85
N PRO A 249 -18.65 -3.37 -24.38
CA PRO A 249 -18.98 -3.48 -25.81
C PRO A 249 -19.78 -2.25 -26.26
N LYS A 250 -19.71 -1.89 -27.55
CA LYS A 250 -20.38 -0.69 -28.07
C LYS A 250 -21.90 -0.79 -27.95
N GLU A 251 -22.42 -2.01 -27.93
CA GLU A 251 -23.83 -2.35 -27.97
C GLU A 251 -24.47 -2.44 -26.58
N VAL A 252 -23.65 -2.37 -25.51
CA VAL A 252 -24.08 -2.53 -24.13
C VAL A 252 -23.91 -1.23 -23.36
N THR A 253 -24.99 -0.78 -22.74
CA THR A 253 -24.98 0.31 -21.78
C THR A 253 -25.33 -0.20 -20.39
N ILE A 254 -24.64 0.31 -19.37
CA ILE A 254 -24.93 0.00 -17.97
C ILE A 254 -25.32 1.28 -17.23
N GLU A 255 -26.45 1.23 -16.54
CA GLU A 255 -26.87 2.24 -15.58
C GLU A 255 -26.76 1.68 -14.15
N TYR A 256 -26.28 2.52 -13.23
CA TYR A 256 -26.12 2.17 -11.83
C TYR A 256 -27.08 2.98 -10.96
N LYS A 257 -27.69 2.30 -10.00
CA LYS A 257 -28.44 2.92 -8.90
C LYS A 257 -27.90 2.38 -7.59
N SER A 258 -27.52 3.28 -6.68
CA SER A 258 -27.03 2.91 -5.35
C SER A 258 -28.11 3.14 -4.32
N PHE A 259 -28.19 2.24 -3.34
CA PHE A 259 -29.06 2.32 -2.16
C PHE A 259 -28.15 2.18 -0.95
N CYS A 260 -27.76 3.32 -0.41
CA CYS A 260 -26.80 3.45 0.68
C CYS A 260 -27.51 3.56 2.02
N LYS A 261 -26.71 3.68 3.09
CA LYS A 261 -27.21 3.85 4.46
C LYS A 261 -28.04 5.14 4.59
N ASN A 262 -28.95 5.14 5.57
CA ASN A 262 -29.84 6.27 5.88
C ASN A 262 -30.74 6.72 4.72
N GLY A 263 -31.06 5.80 3.78
CA GLY A 263 -31.95 6.08 2.65
C GLY A 263 -31.34 6.98 1.57
N VAL A 264 -30.02 7.16 1.58
CA VAL A 264 -29.31 7.90 0.52
C VAL A 264 -29.29 7.05 -0.75
N ASN A 265 -29.89 7.55 -1.82
CA ASN A 265 -29.95 6.86 -3.10
C ASN A 265 -29.21 7.65 -4.19
N GLY A 266 -28.38 6.99 -4.97
CA GLY A 266 -27.63 7.59 -6.08
C GLY A 266 -28.10 7.09 -7.44
N THR A 267 -27.95 7.92 -8.46
CA THR A 267 -28.19 7.58 -9.88
C THR A 267 -27.06 8.16 -10.74
N GLY A 268 -26.91 7.71 -11.98
CA GLY A 268 -25.82 8.14 -12.86
C GLY A 268 -24.46 7.78 -12.24
N ASP A 269 -23.54 8.74 -12.17
CA ASP A 269 -22.22 8.55 -11.57
C ASP A 269 -22.28 8.33 -10.04
N GLU A 270 -23.21 9.00 -9.36
CA GLU A 270 -23.45 8.79 -7.92
C GLU A 270 -24.08 7.42 -7.64
N GLY A 271 -24.76 6.84 -8.64
CA GLY A 271 -25.29 5.48 -8.57
C GLY A 271 -24.21 4.39 -8.48
N ARG A 272 -22.96 4.73 -8.79
CA ARG A 272 -21.82 3.81 -8.70
C ARG A 272 -21.20 3.76 -7.31
N LYS A 273 -21.57 4.65 -6.38
CA LYS A 273 -20.89 4.74 -5.08
C LYS A 273 -21.85 4.82 -3.89
N CYS A 274 -21.34 4.38 -2.75
CA CYS A 274 -21.90 4.63 -1.43
C CYS A 274 -20.76 5.03 -0.49
N SER A 275 -20.95 6.13 0.24
CA SER A 275 -19.98 6.66 1.21
C SER A 275 -20.53 6.53 2.64
N ASN A 276 -19.68 6.78 3.65
CA ASN A 276 -20.01 6.64 5.08
C ASN A 276 -20.47 5.23 5.48
N ILE A 277 -19.86 4.21 4.88
CA ILE A 277 -20.09 2.80 5.21
C ILE A 277 -19.22 2.44 6.42
N SER A 278 -19.81 1.84 7.44
CA SER A 278 -19.07 1.26 8.57
C SER A 278 -18.94 -0.25 8.42
N ILE A 279 -17.99 -0.84 9.15
CA ILE A 279 -17.87 -2.30 9.25
C ILE A 279 -19.21 -2.89 9.71
N GLY A 280 -19.71 -3.87 8.95
CA GLY A 280 -20.98 -4.55 9.21
C GLY A 280 -22.20 -3.94 8.52
N ASP A 281 -22.08 -2.74 7.94
CA ASP A 281 -23.16 -2.14 7.15
C ASP A 281 -23.36 -2.89 5.82
N GLU A 282 -24.61 -2.95 5.35
CA GLU A 282 -24.96 -3.48 4.02
C GLU A 282 -25.46 -2.35 3.11
N VAL A 283 -24.99 -2.33 1.87
CA VAL A 283 -25.45 -1.43 0.81
C VAL A 283 -25.85 -2.24 -0.41
N THR A 284 -26.78 -1.73 -1.21
CA THR A 284 -27.28 -2.43 -2.41
C THR A 284 -27.05 -1.58 -3.64
N PHE A 285 -26.60 -2.21 -4.72
CA PHE A 285 -26.51 -1.59 -6.03
C PHE A 285 -27.45 -2.31 -7.00
N CYS A 286 -28.32 -1.56 -7.67
CA CYS A 286 -29.08 -2.05 -8.81
C CYS A 286 -28.34 -1.68 -10.09
N ILE A 287 -27.95 -2.72 -10.83
CA ILE A 287 -27.28 -2.59 -12.12
C ILE A 287 -28.32 -2.91 -13.20
N LEU A 288 -28.56 -1.95 -14.09
CA LEU A 288 -29.47 -2.06 -15.21
C LEU A 288 -28.65 -2.13 -16.49
N GLU A 289 -28.69 -3.30 -17.13
CA GLU A 289 -28.04 -3.54 -18.41
C GLU A 289 -29.05 -3.34 -19.53
N SER A 290 -28.66 -2.61 -20.57
CA SER A 290 -29.45 -2.43 -21.78
C SER A 290 -28.60 -2.76 -23.00
N VAL A 291 -29.16 -3.53 -23.93
CA VAL A 291 -28.52 -3.94 -25.17
C VAL A 291 -29.33 -3.34 -26.33
N CYS A 292 -28.68 -2.51 -27.16
CA CYS A 292 -29.41 -1.75 -28.18
C CYS A 292 -29.66 -2.53 -29.48
N TYR A 293 -28.93 -3.61 -29.76
CA TYR A 293 -29.08 -4.43 -30.98
C TYR A 293 -28.75 -5.90 -30.71
N CYS A 294 -29.35 -6.83 -31.47
CA CYS A 294 -28.99 -8.25 -31.38
C CYS A 294 -27.52 -8.46 -31.74
N PHE A 295 -26.80 -9.16 -30.87
CA PHE A 295 -25.47 -9.67 -31.19
C PHE A 295 -25.56 -10.54 -32.44
N THR A 296 -24.73 -10.29 -33.44
CA THR A 296 -24.64 -11.18 -34.60
C THR A 296 -24.21 -12.58 -34.15
N PRO A 297 -24.70 -13.67 -34.78
CA PRO A 297 -24.50 -15.04 -34.31
C PRO A 297 -23.04 -15.52 -34.27
N SER A 298 -22.08 -14.69 -34.69
CA SER A 298 -20.65 -14.99 -34.70
C SER A 298 -19.89 -14.49 -33.46
N ASN A 299 -20.54 -13.84 -32.49
CA ASN A 299 -19.86 -13.27 -31.33
C ASN A 299 -20.07 -14.13 -30.06
N GLN A 300 -18.94 -14.58 -29.51
CA GLN A 300 -18.80 -15.33 -28.26
C GLN A 300 -19.53 -14.67 -27.08
N CYS A 301 -20.03 -15.47 -26.12
CA CYS A 301 -20.48 -15.01 -24.79
C CYS A 301 -19.56 -13.91 -24.24
N GLN A 302 -20.08 -12.69 -24.09
CA GLN A 302 -19.30 -11.60 -23.53
C GLN A 302 -19.44 -11.56 -22.01
N THR A 303 -18.32 -11.38 -21.32
CA THR A 303 -18.28 -11.29 -19.85
C THR A 303 -17.91 -9.88 -19.44
N ILE A 304 -18.81 -9.23 -18.70
CA ILE A 304 -18.57 -7.96 -18.04
C ILE A 304 -18.15 -8.25 -16.61
N TYR A 305 -17.05 -7.65 -16.18
CA TYR A 305 -16.57 -7.75 -14.81
C TYR A 305 -16.90 -6.47 -14.07
N LEU A 306 -17.73 -6.60 -13.04
CA LEU A 306 -17.93 -5.55 -12.05
C LEU A 306 -16.95 -5.75 -10.91
N CYS A 307 -16.20 -4.71 -10.60
CA CYS A 307 -15.23 -4.70 -9.51
C CYS A 307 -15.61 -3.58 -8.54
N THR A 308 -15.57 -3.86 -7.25
CA THR A 308 -15.55 -2.78 -6.27
C THR A 308 -14.14 -2.20 -6.23
N LEU A 309 -14.03 -0.89 -6.44
CA LEU A 309 -12.78 -0.18 -6.17
C LEU A 309 -12.37 -0.51 -4.73
N TYR A 310 -11.08 -0.72 -4.51
CA TYR A 310 -10.48 -1.06 -3.21
C TYR A 310 -10.65 -2.52 -2.71
N PHE A 311 -11.47 -3.37 -3.32
CA PHE A 311 -11.61 -4.77 -2.89
C PHE A 311 -11.25 -5.78 -4.00
N ALA A 312 -10.87 -7.00 -3.60
CA ALA A 312 -10.46 -8.07 -4.52
C ALA A 312 -11.64 -8.81 -5.18
N TYR A 313 -12.88 -8.52 -4.79
CA TYR A 313 -14.07 -9.22 -5.29
C TYR A 313 -14.48 -8.71 -6.67
N ARG A 314 -14.78 -9.66 -7.57
CA ARG A 314 -15.30 -9.39 -8.92
C ARG A 314 -16.59 -10.16 -9.13
N LEU A 315 -17.60 -9.49 -9.65
CA LEU A 315 -18.83 -10.12 -10.14
C LEU A 315 -18.72 -10.24 -11.67
N ALA A 316 -18.86 -11.46 -12.17
CA ALA A 316 -18.85 -11.73 -13.61
C ALA A 316 -20.29 -11.82 -14.14
N LEU A 317 -20.69 -10.86 -14.96
CA LEU A 317 -21.94 -10.85 -15.69
C LEU A 317 -21.71 -11.45 -17.07
N ARG A 318 -22.36 -12.59 -17.36
CA ARG A 318 -22.28 -13.24 -18.67
C ARG A 318 -23.51 -12.86 -19.50
N LEU A 319 -23.28 -12.11 -20.57
CA LEU A 319 -24.30 -11.80 -21.56
C LEU A 319 -24.45 -12.98 -22.51
N LYS A 320 -25.70 -13.42 -22.71
CA LYS A 320 -26.09 -14.48 -23.64
C LYS A 320 -27.13 -13.95 -24.60
#